data_AF-A0A3S8WS22-F1
#
_entry.id   AF-A0A3S8WS22-F1
#
_cell.length_a   1.000
_cell.length_b   1.000
_cell.length_c   1.000
_cell.angle_alpha   90.00
_cell.angle_beta   90.00
_cell.angle_gamma   90.00
#
_symmetry.space_group_name_H-M   'P 1'
#
loop_
_entity.id
_entity.type
_entity.pdbx_description
1 polymer ?
#
loop_
_entity_poly.entity_id
_entity_poly.type
_entity_poly.pdbx_seq_one_letter_code
_entity_poly.pdbx_strand_id
1 'polypeptide(L)'
;MIRARLLNIRAFFIILCTVGLLAGLGTWLYSEAREEQPDPCQTLARHERVSAALATANAHDSSCAELGLAIKQATTGPPDGQRPLAQAQAMKDVLVAIDDVIGENAAPLDLRLTGPVSMALTSYTEDIYEILIPSDVEYVRHALPSDEAWTDSEGAHMSVSPDSLIRIMVSLSVDPEAHGNLRNAMTRHVVQKLAASPRSTSEEALSSYPSITAWELGTMDAVARAARDGLDEDKRDSWEEETLARLSSKTAESVPSFDDDPVGHLVTSWKKSLPSDSPDDLLDVLEAQSTELVRVWTTALGTSDEVQASIVNEARGKAWSAQRSALRDLRG
;
A
#
# COMPACT_ATOMS: atom_id res chain seq x y z
N MET A 1 8.83 57.23 -52.27
CA MET A 1 8.76 55.83 -51.78
C MET A 1 9.61 55.51 -50.54
N ILE A 2 10.41 56.44 -49.97
CA ILE A 2 11.33 56.12 -48.86
C ILE A 2 10.75 56.43 -47.47
N ARG A 3 9.81 57.38 -47.35
CA ARG A 3 9.20 57.77 -46.06
C ARG A 3 8.22 56.75 -45.45
N ALA A 4 7.64 55.86 -46.24
CA ALA A 4 6.68 54.86 -45.75
C ALA A 4 7.33 53.63 -45.10
N ARG A 5 8.62 53.36 -45.36
CA ARG A 5 9.33 52.21 -44.79
C ARG A 5 9.91 52.46 -43.38
N LEU A 6 10.10 53.72 -42.99
CA LEU A 6 10.67 54.08 -41.69
C LEU A 6 9.65 54.11 -40.54
N LEU A 7 8.36 54.30 -40.84
CA LEU A 7 7.30 54.26 -39.80
C LEU A 7 7.02 52.83 -39.31
N ASN A 8 7.10 51.83 -40.19
CA ASN A 8 6.82 50.44 -39.84
C ASN A 8 7.89 49.80 -38.94
N ILE A 9 9.13 50.29 -38.96
CA ILE A 9 10.21 49.72 -38.14
C ILE A 9 10.10 50.19 -36.67
N ARG A 10 9.67 51.43 -36.42
CA ARG A 10 9.50 51.95 -35.05
C ARG A 10 8.31 51.32 -34.32
N ALA A 11 7.22 51.03 -35.03
CA ALA A 11 6.07 50.34 -34.46
C ALA A 11 6.39 48.88 -34.09
N PHE A 12 7.22 48.20 -34.89
CA PHE A 12 7.61 46.81 -34.66
C PHE A 12 8.51 46.65 -33.42
N PHE A 13 9.46 47.57 -33.21
CA PHE A 13 10.34 47.54 -32.02
C PHE A 13 9.61 47.83 -30.71
N ILE A 14 8.59 48.69 -30.71
CA ILE A 14 7.81 49.00 -29.51
C ILE A 14 6.94 47.80 -29.10
N ILE A 15 6.33 47.10 -30.06
CA ILE A 15 5.52 45.90 -29.81
C ILE A 15 6.40 44.73 -29.33
N LEU A 16 7.61 44.57 -29.90
CA LEU A 16 8.53 43.50 -29.48
C LEU A 16 9.04 43.71 -28.03
N CYS A 17 9.29 44.96 -27.63
CA CYS A 17 9.72 45.28 -26.26
C CYS A 17 8.59 45.10 -25.23
N THR A 18 7.34 45.42 -25.56
CA THR A 18 6.21 45.19 -24.64
C THR A 18 5.85 43.72 -24.51
N VAL A 19 5.95 42.92 -25.59
CA VAL A 19 5.75 41.46 -25.51
C VAL A 19 6.89 40.78 -24.75
N GLY A 20 8.14 41.21 -24.93
CA GLY A 20 9.29 40.70 -24.18
C GLY A 20 9.23 41.00 -22.67
N LEU A 21 8.75 42.19 -22.29
CA LEU A 21 8.56 42.56 -20.88
C LEU A 21 7.38 41.83 -20.22
N LEU A 22 6.29 41.57 -20.95
CA LEU A 22 5.17 40.77 -20.44
C LEU A 22 5.51 39.28 -20.34
N ALA A 23 6.32 38.74 -21.25
CA ALA A 23 6.81 37.36 -21.18
C ALA A 23 7.81 37.15 -20.02
N GLY A 24 8.69 38.15 -19.76
CA GLY A 24 9.65 38.09 -18.66
C GLY A 24 9.03 38.27 -17.26
N LEU A 25 7.94 39.05 -17.14
CA LEU A 25 7.18 39.16 -15.89
C LEU A 25 6.31 37.93 -15.63
N GLY A 26 5.76 37.31 -16.68
CA GLY A 26 4.96 36.09 -16.57
C GLY A 26 5.77 34.88 -16.11
N THR A 27 7.02 34.73 -16.56
CA THR A 27 7.90 33.63 -16.11
C THR A 27 8.43 33.85 -14.70
N TRP A 28 8.67 35.10 -14.27
CA TRP A 28 9.13 35.39 -12.91
C TRP A 28 8.02 35.18 -11.86
N LEU A 29 6.77 35.58 -12.17
CA LEU A 29 5.61 35.29 -11.32
C LEU A 29 5.25 33.78 -11.31
N TYR A 30 5.49 33.05 -12.41
CA TYR A 30 5.30 31.60 -12.43
C TYR A 30 6.39 30.84 -11.65
N SER A 31 7.61 31.40 -11.54
CA SER A 31 8.67 30.83 -10.69
C SER A 31 8.50 31.16 -9.21
N GLU A 32 7.94 32.32 -8.86
CA GLU A 32 7.66 32.69 -7.45
C GLU A 32 6.35 32.05 -6.93
N ALA A 33 5.41 31.70 -7.81
CA ALA A 33 4.17 30.99 -7.43
C ALA A 33 4.35 29.47 -7.29
N ARG A 34 5.54 28.94 -7.57
CA ARG A 34 5.94 27.61 -7.09
C ARG A 34 6.40 27.78 -5.65
N GLU A 35 5.45 28.09 -4.76
CA GLU A 35 5.64 27.80 -3.34
C GLU A 35 6.18 26.36 -3.28
N GLU A 36 7.40 26.21 -2.77
CA GLU A 36 7.95 24.89 -2.46
C GLU A 36 6.89 24.21 -1.60
N GLN A 37 6.20 23.22 -2.18
CA GLN A 37 5.22 22.44 -1.43
C GLN A 37 5.94 21.96 -0.17
N PRO A 38 5.39 22.25 1.02
CA PRO A 38 6.06 21.91 2.25
C PRO A 38 6.33 20.41 2.26
N ASP A 39 7.56 20.03 2.60
CA ASP A 39 8.00 18.63 2.66
C ASP A 39 6.93 17.79 3.40
N PRO A 40 6.33 16.77 2.75
CA PRO A 40 5.29 15.94 3.35
C PRO A 40 5.70 15.39 4.72
N CYS A 41 6.98 15.07 4.90
CA CYS A 41 7.52 14.61 6.17
C CYS A 41 7.44 15.70 7.26
N GLN A 42 7.83 16.94 6.96
CA GLN A 42 7.75 18.06 7.90
C GLN A 42 6.31 18.45 8.20
N THR A 43 5.43 18.34 7.20
CA THR A 43 3.99 18.55 7.39
C THR A 43 3.41 17.49 8.35
N LEU A 44 3.76 16.22 8.14
CA LEU A 44 3.36 15.12 9.02
C LEU A 44 3.90 15.29 10.45
N ALA A 45 5.17 15.68 10.61
CA ALA A 45 5.80 15.97 11.90
C ALA A 45 5.10 17.08 12.69
N ARG A 46 4.43 18.00 12.00
CA ARG A 46 3.68 19.13 12.58
C ARG A 46 2.20 18.86 12.73
N HIS A 47 1.72 17.72 12.23
CA HIS A 47 0.32 17.36 12.32
C HIS A 47 -0.08 17.15 13.79
N GLU A 48 -1.21 17.74 14.20
CA GLU A 48 -1.64 17.71 15.61
C GLU A 48 -1.88 16.28 16.11
N ARG A 49 -2.46 15.43 15.26
CA ARG A 49 -2.72 14.02 15.55
C ARG A 49 -1.44 13.22 15.76
N VAL A 50 -0.43 13.44 14.92
CA VAL A 50 0.88 12.78 15.06
C VAL A 50 1.56 13.26 16.34
N SER A 51 1.53 14.56 16.61
CA SER A 51 2.13 15.13 17.82
C SER A 51 1.48 14.57 19.10
N ALA A 52 0.15 14.41 19.09
CA ALA A 52 -0.59 13.78 20.18
C ALA A 52 -0.26 12.29 20.32
N ALA A 53 -0.23 11.54 19.21
CA ALA A 53 0.05 10.11 19.19
C ALA A 53 1.47 9.77 19.67
N LEU A 54 2.46 10.60 19.35
CA LEU A 54 3.85 10.37 19.72
C LEU A 54 4.18 10.80 21.15
N ALA A 55 3.34 11.63 21.80
CA ALA A 55 3.56 12.18 23.14
C ALA A 55 4.98 12.78 23.35
N THR A 56 5.62 13.25 22.28
CA THR A 56 6.98 13.84 22.31
C THR A 56 6.91 15.33 22.03
N ALA A 57 7.41 16.14 22.96
CA ALA A 57 7.35 17.61 22.89
C ALA A 57 8.13 18.24 21.72
N ASN A 58 8.93 17.46 20.98
CA ASN A 58 9.85 17.94 19.94
C ASN A 58 9.69 17.22 18.58
N ALA A 59 8.56 16.55 18.31
CA ALA A 59 8.35 15.85 17.04
C ALA A 59 8.54 16.75 15.81
N HIS A 60 8.30 18.06 15.95
CA HIS A 60 8.37 19.07 14.90
C HIS A 60 9.76 19.33 14.32
N ASP A 61 10.83 19.00 15.05
CA ASP A 61 12.23 19.18 14.62
C ASP A 61 12.90 17.84 14.25
N SER A 62 12.15 16.74 14.30
CA SER A 62 12.65 15.41 13.97
C SER A 62 12.97 15.27 12.49
N SER A 63 14.04 14.56 12.17
CA SER A 63 14.25 14.05 10.81
C SER A 63 13.19 13.01 10.44
N CYS A 64 12.99 12.77 9.15
CA CYS A 64 12.04 11.77 8.66
C CYS A 64 12.32 10.35 9.18
N ALA A 65 13.60 10.01 9.35
CA ALA A 65 13.99 8.73 9.95
C ALA A 65 13.58 8.65 11.44
N GLU A 66 13.81 9.72 12.21
CA GLU A 66 13.43 9.77 13.63
C GLU A 66 11.91 9.76 13.79
N LEU A 67 11.17 10.49 12.94
CA LEU A 67 9.72 10.47 12.92
C LEU A 67 9.17 9.07 12.61
N GLY A 68 9.70 8.40 11.58
CA GLY A 68 9.27 7.04 11.24
C GLY A 68 9.52 6.04 12.37
N LEU A 69 10.67 6.12 13.04
CA LEU A 69 10.97 5.29 14.20
C LEU A 69 10.03 5.59 15.38
N ALA A 70 9.75 6.87 15.65
CA ALA A 70 8.83 7.27 16.70
C ALA A 70 7.40 6.76 16.43
N ILE A 71 6.92 6.88 15.18
CA ILE A 71 5.62 6.32 14.76
C ILE A 71 5.58 4.82 15.03
N LYS A 72 6.59 4.08 14.56
CA LYS A 72 6.65 2.63 14.78
C LYS A 72 6.62 2.29 16.27
N GLN A 73 7.40 2.98 17.11
CA GLN A 73 7.43 2.74 18.56
C GLN A 73 6.10 3.05 19.24
N ALA A 74 5.43 4.14 18.87
CA ALA A 74 4.16 4.54 19.47
C ALA A 74 3.00 3.60 19.09
N THR A 75 3.08 2.99 17.91
CA THR A 75 1.96 2.25 17.31
C THR A 75 2.13 0.73 17.36
N THR A 76 3.34 0.21 17.62
CA THR A 76 3.58 -1.24 17.72
C THR A 76 3.62 -1.71 19.17
N GLY A 77 2.91 -2.81 19.45
CA GLY A 77 2.89 -3.49 20.73
C GLY A 77 3.88 -4.66 20.80
N PRO A 78 4.02 -5.32 21.96
CA PRO A 78 4.73 -6.58 22.05
C PRO A 78 4.07 -7.64 21.13
N PRO A 79 4.85 -8.50 20.45
CA PRO A 79 4.32 -9.44 19.44
C PRO A 79 3.24 -10.40 19.94
N ASP A 80 3.27 -10.74 21.23
CA ASP A 80 2.47 -11.82 21.82
C ASP A 80 1.42 -11.32 22.84
N GLY A 81 1.10 -10.02 22.81
CA GLY A 81 0.13 -9.39 23.72
C GLY A 81 -1.07 -8.82 22.99
N GLN A 82 -2.22 -8.74 23.68
CA GLN A 82 -3.33 -7.92 23.20
C GLN A 82 -2.86 -6.47 23.05
N ARG A 83 -3.13 -5.88 21.89
CA ARG A 83 -2.78 -4.50 21.60
C ARG A 83 -3.53 -3.57 22.56
N PRO A 84 -2.83 -2.63 23.23
CA PRO A 84 -3.48 -1.57 24.00
C PRO A 84 -4.27 -0.62 23.11
N LEU A 85 -5.43 -0.16 23.59
CA LEU A 85 -6.28 0.82 22.91
C LEU A 85 -5.52 2.10 22.49
N ALA A 86 -4.60 2.58 23.33
CA ALA A 86 -3.79 3.74 23.02
C ALA A 86 -2.90 3.56 21.78
N GLN A 87 -2.41 2.34 21.51
CA GLN A 87 -1.60 2.07 20.33
C GLN A 87 -2.45 2.01 19.07
N ALA A 88 -3.64 1.39 19.14
CA ALA A 88 -4.60 1.38 18.05
C ALA A 88 -5.04 2.81 17.70
N GLN A 89 -5.32 3.63 18.71
CA GLN A 89 -5.64 5.05 18.53
C GLN A 89 -4.46 5.81 17.90
N ALA A 90 -3.23 5.61 18.38
CA ALA A 90 -2.04 6.23 17.81
C ALA A 90 -1.84 5.86 16.34
N MET A 91 -2.07 4.59 15.96
CA MET A 91 -1.99 4.17 14.56
C MET A 91 -3.07 4.85 13.73
N LYS A 92 -4.33 4.87 14.20
CA LYS A 92 -5.40 5.59 13.51
C LYS A 92 -5.05 7.05 13.26
N ASP A 93 -4.58 7.74 14.29
CA ASP A 93 -4.21 9.15 14.22
C ASP A 93 -3.06 9.42 13.24
N VAL A 94 -2.09 8.51 13.16
CA VAL A 94 -1.03 8.55 12.16
C VAL A 94 -1.58 8.34 10.75
N LEU A 95 -2.47 7.35 10.54
CA LEU A 95 -3.03 7.07 9.22
C LEU A 95 -3.90 8.21 8.70
N VAL A 96 -4.74 8.79 9.56
CA VAL A 96 -5.53 9.99 9.22
C VAL A 96 -4.59 11.14 8.84
N ALA A 97 -3.54 11.39 9.63
CA ALA A 97 -2.59 12.45 9.33
C ALA A 97 -1.80 12.20 8.04
N ILE A 98 -1.45 10.95 7.72
CA ILE A 98 -0.82 10.61 6.45
C ILE A 98 -1.78 10.90 5.30
N ASP A 99 -3.05 10.46 5.38
CA ASP A 99 -4.05 10.70 4.33
C ASP A 99 -4.25 12.21 4.08
N ASP A 100 -4.32 13.01 5.16
CA ASP A 100 -4.41 14.47 5.10
C ASP A 100 -3.19 15.10 4.38
N VAL A 101 -1.99 14.54 4.57
CA VAL A 101 -0.73 15.04 3.97
C VAL A 101 -0.56 14.60 2.51
N ILE A 102 -0.84 13.34 2.20
CA ILE A 102 -0.67 12.80 0.82
C ILE A 102 -1.79 13.25 -0.11
N GLY A 103 -2.95 13.61 0.45
CA GLY A 103 -4.13 14.06 -0.27
C GLY A 103 -4.73 13.00 -1.20
N GLU A 104 -5.71 13.41 -2.01
CA GLU A 104 -6.49 12.51 -2.87
C GLU A 104 -5.65 11.80 -3.94
N ASN A 105 -4.49 12.37 -4.33
CA ASN A 105 -3.63 11.81 -5.37
C ASN A 105 -2.59 10.81 -4.83
N ALA A 106 -2.65 10.44 -3.54
CA ALA A 106 -1.70 9.53 -2.91
C ALA A 106 -0.23 9.94 -3.14
N ALA A 107 0.11 11.21 -2.90
CA ALA A 107 1.47 11.71 -3.10
C ALA A 107 2.52 10.85 -2.35
N PRO A 108 3.67 10.54 -2.96
CA PRO A 108 4.69 9.71 -2.31
C PRO A 108 5.18 10.30 -0.99
N LEU A 109 5.44 9.44 -0.01
CA LEU A 109 6.11 9.82 1.24
C LEU A 109 7.64 9.75 1.10
N ASP A 110 8.36 10.41 2.02
CA ASP A 110 9.82 10.28 2.11
C ASP A 110 10.21 8.83 2.43
N LEU A 111 11.17 8.26 1.68
CA LEU A 111 11.60 6.86 1.81
C LEU A 111 12.12 6.50 3.22
N ARG A 112 12.53 7.49 4.04
CA ARG A 112 12.94 7.25 5.43
C ARG A 112 11.76 7.04 6.37
N LEU A 113 10.55 7.41 5.95
CA LEU A 113 9.29 7.15 6.68
C LEU A 113 8.65 5.82 6.26
N THR A 114 8.69 5.49 4.97
CA THR A 114 7.96 4.35 4.38
C THR A 114 8.32 3.02 5.04
N GLY A 115 9.61 2.75 5.26
CA GLY A 115 10.09 1.52 5.92
C GLY A 115 9.53 1.35 7.34
N PRO A 116 9.77 2.27 8.29
CA PRO A 116 9.22 2.16 9.64
C PRO A 116 7.69 2.11 9.72
N VAL A 117 6.98 2.93 8.91
CA VAL A 117 5.51 2.97 8.91
C VAL A 117 4.91 1.69 8.35
N SER A 118 5.42 1.18 7.22
CA SER A 118 4.98 -0.11 6.67
C SER A 118 5.20 -1.26 7.65
N MET A 119 6.36 -1.28 8.33
CA MET A 119 6.65 -2.28 9.36
C MET A 119 5.67 -2.19 10.53
N ALA A 120 5.28 -0.97 10.94
CA ALA A 120 4.26 -0.79 11.97
C ALA A 120 2.91 -1.33 11.54
N LEU A 121 2.48 -1.04 10.30
CA LEU A 121 1.25 -1.55 9.70
C LEU A 121 1.19 -3.08 9.60
N THR A 122 2.32 -3.78 9.51
CA THR A 122 2.30 -5.26 9.54
C THR A 122 1.74 -5.85 10.83
N SER A 123 1.73 -5.07 11.92
CA SER A 123 1.08 -5.49 13.18
C SER A 123 -0.44 -5.31 13.16
N TYR A 124 -0.99 -4.69 12.11
CA TYR A 124 -2.41 -4.32 11.93
C TYR A 124 -3.07 -5.08 10.77
N THR A 125 -2.50 -6.20 10.33
CA THR A 125 -3.00 -6.92 9.14
C THR A 125 -4.46 -7.36 9.26
N GLU A 126 -4.93 -7.78 10.45
CA GLU A 126 -6.36 -8.09 10.65
C GLU A 126 -7.24 -6.85 10.43
N ASP A 127 -6.86 -5.71 11.04
CA ASP A 127 -7.61 -4.46 10.87
C ASP A 127 -7.59 -4.00 9.40
N ILE A 128 -6.45 -4.13 8.71
CA ILE A 128 -6.34 -3.83 7.27
C ILE A 128 -7.28 -4.73 6.46
N TYR A 129 -7.32 -6.03 6.77
CA TYR A 129 -8.22 -6.98 6.11
C TYR A 129 -9.68 -6.57 6.28
N GLU A 130 -10.13 -6.28 7.50
CA GLU A 130 -11.52 -5.89 7.76
C GLU A 130 -11.89 -4.51 7.19
N ILE A 131 -10.93 -3.58 7.08
CA ILE A 131 -11.15 -2.30 6.37
C ILE A 131 -11.35 -2.57 4.86
N LEU A 132 -10.53 -3.41 4.24
CA LEU A 132 -10.57 -3.67 2.80
C LEU A 132 -11.73 -4.57 2.37
N ILE A 133 -12.18 -5.45 3.26
CA ILE A 133 -13.30 -6.38 3.06
C ILE A 133 -14.27 -6.11 4.21
N PRO A 134 -15.14 -5.09 4.11
CA PRO A 134 -15.98 -4.63 5.22
C PRO A 134 -17.08 -5.65 5.54
N SER A 135 -16.67 -6.74 6.19
CA SER A 135 -17.52 -7.84 6.64
C SER A 135 -18.07 -7.54 8.02
N ASP A 136 -17.29 -6.84 8.84
CA ASP A 136 -17.68 -6.31 10.14
C ASP A 136 -18.16 -4.85 10.04
N VAL A 137 -19.37 -4.61 10.53
CA VAL A 137 -20.01 -3.30 10.56
C VAL A 137 -19.34 -2.32 11.53
N GLU A 138 -18.59 -2.81 12.51
CA GLU A 138 -17.86 -1.97 13.46
C GLU A 138 -16.73 -1.21 12.77
N TYR A 139 -16.02 -1.83 11.82
CA TYR A 139 -15.00 -1.14 11.02
C TYR A 139 -15.59 -0.01 10.19
N VAL A 140 -16.80 -0.17 9.66
CA VAL A 140 -17.51 0.91 8.96
C VAL A 140 -17.94 2.00 9.94
N ARG A 141 -18.45 1.63 11.12
CA ARG A 141 -18.89 2.59 12.15
C ARG A 141 -17.75 3.45 12.67
N HIS A 142 -16.54 2.89 12.77
CA HIS A 142 -15.36 3.55 13.31
C HIS A 142 -14.41 4.08 12.20
N ALA A 143 -14.85 4.15 10.95
CA ALA A 143 -13.99 4.57 9.83
C ALA A 143 -13.74 6.08 9.75
N LEU A 144 -14.59 6.92 10.37
CA LEU A 144 -14.44 8.37 10.23
C LEU A 144 -13.20 8.87 10.99
N PRO A 145 -12.52 9.92 10.49
CA PRO A 145 -11.37 10.53 11.17
C PRO A 145 -11.67 11.03 12.60
N SER A 146 -12.92 11.35 12.90
CA SER A 146 -13.36 11.81 14.23
C SER A 146 -13.63 10.67 15.21
N ASP A 147 -13.83 9.44 14.73
CA ASP A 147 -14.16 8.32 15.59
C ASP A 147 -12.91 7.77 16.28
N GLU A 148 -13.06 7.27 17.48
CA GLU A 148 -11.95 6.67 18.23
C GLU A 148 -11.74 5.20 17.82
N ALA A 149 -10.53 4.70 18.06
CA ALA A 149 -10.26 3.28 18.14
C ALA A 149 -11.17 2.63 19.21
N TRP A 150 -11.41 1.32 19.12
CA TRP A 150 -12.30 0.62 20.04
C TRP A 150 -11.67 -0.66 20.58
N THR A 151 -12.37 -1.31 21.49
CA THR A 151 -11.98 -2.61 22.04
C THR A 151 -13.19 -3.54 22.10
N ASP A 152 -12.97 -4.80 21.75
CA ASP A 152 -13.93 -5.88 21.92
C ASP A 152 -13.28 -7.11 22.57
N SER A 153 -13.83 -8.30 22.35
CA SER A 153 -13.29 -9.55 22.91
C SER A 153 -11.97 -10.00 22.28
N GLU A 154 -11.65 -9.56 21.07
CA GLU A 154 -10.47 -9.97 20.31
C GLU A 154 -9.30 -9.02 20.54
N GLY A 155 -9.57 -7.74 20.81
CA GLY A 155 -8.56 -6.80 21.27
C GLY A 155 -8.92 -5.36 20.96
N ALA A 156 -7.89 -4.52 20.84
CA ALA A 156 -8.05 -3.14 20.40
C ALA A 156 -7.87 -3.02 18.88
N HIS A 157 -8.83 -2.35 18.26
CA HIS A 157 -8.96 -2.23 16.82
C HIS A 157 -8.94 -0.76 16.39
N MET A 158 -8.57 -0.54 15.14
CA MET A 158 -8.62 0.76 14.50
C MET A 158 -9.22 0.63 13.11
N SER A 159 -9.83 1.72 12.64
CA SER A 159 -10.39 1.79 11.29
C SER A 159 -10.20 3.18 10.71
N VAL A 160 -9.99 3.21 9.39
CA VAL A 160 -10.03 4.39 8.53
C VAL A 160 -10.86 4.04 7.29
N SER A 161 -11.19 5.02 6.45
CA SER A 161 -11.90 4.70 5.21
C SER A 161 -11.06 3.77 4.31
N PRO A 162 -11.69 2.83 3.57
CA PRO A 162 -10.96 1.97 2.63
C PRO A 162 -10.16 2.76 1.60
N ASP A 163 -10.71 3.87 1.10
CA ASP A 163 -10.04 4.73 0.13
C ASP A 163 -8.79 5.39 0.72
N SER A 164 -8.88 5.89 1.97
CA SER A 164 -7.73 6.43 2.71
C SER A 164 -6.65 5.37 2.88
N LEU A 165 -7.03 4.16 3.29
CA LEU A 165 -6.07 3.06 3.48
C LEU A 165 -5.36 2.70 2.18
N ILE A 166 -6.10 2.56 1.07
CA ILE A 166 -5.53 2.24 -0.24
C ILE A 166 -4.57 3.35 -0.69
N ARG A 167 -4.92 4.63 -0.56
CA ARG A 167 -4.02 5.76 -0.89
C ARG A 167 -2.75 5.73 -0.05
N ILE A 168 -2.85 5.52 1.26
CA ILE A 168 -1.70 5.41 2.16
C ILE A 168 -0.80 4.25 1.73
N MET A 169 -1.38 3.08 1.43
CA MET A 169 -0.62 1.91 0.98
C MET A 169 0.08 2.16 -0.36
N VAL A 170 -0.52 2.92 -1.28
CA VAL A 170 0.11 3.37 -2.53
C VAL A 170 1.29 4.29 -2.24
N SER A 171 1.10 5.33 -1.43
CA SER A 171 2.16 6.30 -1.09
C SER A 171 3.34 5.64 -0.37
N LEU A 172 3.09 4.62 0.46
CA LEU A 172 4.13 3.82 1.09
C LEU A 172 4.84 2.92 0.08
N SER A 173 4.09 2.27 -0.81
CA SER A 173 4.60 1.23 -1.72
C SER A 173 5.44 1.76 -2.87
N VAL A 174 5.62 3.08 -3.01
CA VAL A 174 6.64 3.66 -3.90
C VAL A 174 8.04 3.19 -3.46
N ASP A 175 8.22 2.93 -2.17
CA ASP A 175 9.37 2.22 -1.61
C ASP A 175 9.17 0.69 -1.75
N PRO A 176 10.04 -0.02 -2.50
CA PRO A 176 9.94 -1.47 -2.64
C PRO A 176 10.11 -2.23 -1.31
N GLU A 177 10.81 -1.64 -0.32
CA GLU A 177 10.86 -2.19 1.04
C GLU A 177 9.49 -2.20 1.69
N ALA A 178 8.82 -1.06 1.66
CA ALA A 178 7.51 -0.91 2.27
C ALA A 178 6.47 -1.80 1.58
N HIS A 179 6.49 -1.87 0.26
CA HIS A 179 5.63 -2.79 -0.49
C HIS A 179 5.89 -4.25 -0.09
N GLY A 180 7.16 -4.67 -0.06
CA GLY A 180 7.54 -6.03 0.34
C GLY A 180 7.13 -6.39 1.76
N ASN A 181 7.22 -5.46 2.71
CA ASN A 181 6.76 -5.65 4.10
C ASN A 181 5.24 -5.88 4.15
N LEU A 182 4.47 -4.99 3.54
CA LEU A 182 3.01 -5.09 3.50
C LEU A 182 2.58 -6.37 2.79
N ARG A 183 3.10 -6.63 1.58
CA ARG A 183 2.77 -7.81 0.78
C ARG A 183 3.05 -9.11 1.53
N ASN A 184 4.21 -9.23 2.20
CA ASN A 184 4.52 -10.41 3.01
C ASN A 184 3.57 -10.58 4.20
N ALA A 185 3.20 -9.50 4.88
CA ALA A 185 2.27 -9.54 6.01
C ALA A 185 0.87 -9.99 5.58
N MET A 186 0.33 -9.36 4.53
CA MET A 186 -0.96 -9.73 3.92
C MET A 186 -0.95 -11.18 3.42
N THR A 187 0.14 -11.61 2.76
CA THR A 187 0.31 -13.01 2.34
C THR A 187 0.24 -13.97 3.52
N ARG A 188 0.92 -13.65 4.64
CA ARG A 188 0.91 -14.48 5.84
C ARG A 188 -0.49 -14.56 6.45
N HIS A 189 -1.22 -13.46 6.47
CA HIS A 189 -2.59 -13.44 6.98
C HIS A 189 -3.54 -14.27 6.10
N VAL A 190 -3.48 -14.09 4.79
CA VAL A 190 -4.22 -14.90 3.81
C VAL A 190 -3.97 -16.40 4.03
N VAL A 191 -2.71 -16.82 4.14
CA VAL A 191 -2.43 -18.25 4.32
C VAL A 191 -2.84 -18.78 5.69
N GLN A 192 -2.90 -17.92 6.73
CA GLN A 192 -3.46 -18.32 8.03
C GLN A 192 -4.95 -18.60 7.92
N LYS A 193 -5.71 -17.78 7.18
CA LYS A 193 -7.13 -18.03 6.92
C LYS A 193 -7.33 -19.32 6.09
N LEU A 194 -6.49 -19.58 5.08
CA LEU A 194 -6.50 -20.86 4.34
C LEU A 194 -6.15 -22.05 5.24
N ALA A 195 -5.13 -21.92 6.09
CA ALA A 195 -4.72 -22.98 7.01
C ALA A 195 -5.78 -23.32 8.07
N ALA A 196 -6.57 -22.32 8.49
CA ALA A 196 -7.65 -22.46 9.45
C ALA A 196 -8.95 -23.01 8.83
N SER A 197 -9.03 -23.13 7.51
CA SER A 197 -10.19 -23.69 6.82
C SER A 197 -10.45 -25.17 7.18
N PRO A 198 -11.69 -25.66 7.00
CA PRO A 198 -12.01 -27.07 7.12
C PRO A 198 -11.11 -27.94 6.25
N ARG A 199 -10.62 -29.04 6.83
CA ARG A 199 -9.91 -30.10 6.08
C ARG A 199 -10.92 -30.93 5.27
N SER A 200 -11.39 -30.35 4.16
CA SER A 200 -12.37 -30.94 3.24
C SER A 200 -11.81 -31.04 1.82
N THR A 201 -12.36 -31.95 1.03
CA THR A 201 -12.13 -32.04 -0.41
C THR A 201 -13.32 -31.55 -1.24
N SER A 202 -14.43 -31.19 -0.60
CA SER A 202 -15.65 -30.73 -1.28
C SER A 202 -15.60 -29.25 -1.61
N GLU A 203 -15.99 -28.89 -2.83
CA GLU A 203 -16.06 -27.48 -3.28
C GLU A 203 -16.97 -26.62 -2.39
N GLU A 204 -18.13 -27.14 -1.99
CA GLU A 204 -19.08 -26.44 -1.12
C GLU A 204 -18.45 -25.99 0.20
N ALA A 205 -17.58 -26.82 0.80
CA ALA A 205 -16.92 -26.48 2.06
C ALA A 205 -15.78 -25.47 1.88
N LEU A 206 -15.25 -25.33 0.65
CA LEU A 206 -14.06 -24.55 0.34
C LEU A 206 -14.37 -23.23 -0.39
N SER A 207 -15.55 -23.08 -0.99
CA SER A 207 -15.89 -21.98 -1.92
C SER A 207 -15.90 -20.57 -1.31
N SER A 208 -16.02 -20.44 0.01
CA SER A 208 -15.95 -19.12 0.67
C SER A 208 -14.53 -18.57 0.78
N TYR A 209 -13.52 -19.44 0.84
CA TYR A 209 -12.12 -19.06 1.09
C TYR A 209 -11.47 -18.30 -0.08
N PRO A 210 -11.70 -18.64 -1.37
CA PRO A 210 -11.22 -17.86 -2.50
C PRO A 210 -11.59 -16.38 -2.44
N SER A 211 -12.83 -16.07 -2.01
CA SER A 211 -13.29 -14.69 -1.90
C SER A 211 -12.51 -13.91 -0.84
N ILE A 212 -12.23 -14.53 0.31
CA ILE A 212 -11.48 -13.96 1.43
C ILE A 212 -10.05 -13.63 1.00
N THR A 213 -9.37 -14.59 0.37
CA THR A 213 -7.93 -14.49 0.15
C THR A 213 -7.55 -13.74 -1.11
N ALA A 214 -8.39 -13.82 -2.14
CA ALA A 214 -8.08 -13.22 -3.42
C ALA A 214 -8.38 -11.72 -3.43
N TRP A 215 -9.39 -11.26 -2.69
CA TRP A 215 -9.72 -9.83 -2.64
C TRP A 215 -8.58 -9.02 -2.04
N GLU A 216 -8.05 -9.47 -0.91
CA GLU A 216 -6.93 -8.83 -0.21
C GLU A 216 -5.68 -8.69 -1.12
N LEU A 217 -5.26 -9.78 -1.76
CA LEU A 217 -4.10 -9.78 -2.65
C LEU A 217 -4.35 -9.00 -3.94
N GLY A 218 -5.57 -9.05 -4.49
CA GLY A 218 -5.96 -8.23 -5.64
C GLY A 218 -5.89 -6.73 -5.35
N THR A 219 -6.25 -6.30 -4.14
CA THR A 219 -6.04 -4.92 -3.70
C THR A 219 -4.54 -4.58 -3.60
N MET A 220 -3.71 -5.50 -3.10
CA MET A 220 -2.25 -5.32 -3.11
C MET A 220 -1.68 -5.21 -4.53
N ASP A 221 -2.26 -5.90 -5.52
CA ASP A 221 -1.88 -5.79 -6.93
C ASP A 221 -2.23 -4.40 -7.50
N ALA A 222 -3.38 -3.82 -7.10
CA ALA A 222 -3.73 -2.45 -7.44
C ALA A 222 -2.76 -1.44 -6.82
N VAL A 223 -2.40 -1.64 -5.55
CA VAL A 223 -1.41 -0.82 -4.83
C VAL A 223 -0.05 -0.88 -5.53
N ALA A 224 0.42 -2.08 -5.92
CA ALA A 224 1.68 -2.24 -6.65
C ALA A 224 1.66 -1.50 -7.99
N ARG A 225 0.56 -1.62 -8.76
CA ARG A 225 0.39 -0.90 -10.02
C ARG A 225 0.42 0.62 -9.82
N ALA A 226 -0.41 1.14 -8.92
CA ALA A 226 -0.53 2.57 -8.69
C ALA A 226 0.73 3.19 -8.08
N ALA A 227 1.44 2.50 -7.18
CA ALA A 227 2.69 3.00 -6.60
C ALA A 227 3.82 3.18 -7.63
N ARG A 228 3.74 2.42 -8.73
CA ARG A 228 4.68 2.51 -9.84
C ARG A 228 4.23 3.49 -10.92
N ASP A 229 2.97 3.92 -10.89
CA ASP A 229 2.44 4.89 -11.84
C ASP A 229 3.17 6.24 -11.61
N GLY A 230 3.91 6.69 -12.62
CA GLY A 230 4.71 7.92 -12.56
C GLY A 230 6.20 7.71 -12.30
N LEU A 231 6.63 6.47 -11.99
CA LEU A 231 8.05 6.12 -12.02
C LEU A 231 8.54 6.02 -13.48
N ASP A 232 9.77 6.49 -13.74
CA ASP A 232 10.46 6.22 -15.00
C ASP A 232 10.81 4.73 -15.14
N GLU A 233 11.25 4.31 -16.32
CA GLU A 233 11.57 2.90 -16.62
C GLU A 233 12.64 2.35 -15.68
N ASP A 234 13.79 3.02 -15.56
CA ASP A 234 14.90 2.61 -14.68
C ASP A 234 14.46 2.42 -13.22
N LYS A 235 13.63 3.34 -12.68
CA LYS A 235 13.10 3.19 -11.31
C LYS A 235 12.08 2.08 -11.19
N ARG A 236 11.26 1.82 -12.20
CA ARG A 236 10.32 0.70 -12.19
C ARG A 236 11.08 -0.62 -12.18
N ASP A 237 12.13 -0.75 -12.98
CA ASP A 237 12.97 -1.95 -13.02
C ASP A 237 13.67 -2.17 -11.67
N SER A 238 14.25 -1.11 -11.08
CA SER A 238 14.86 -1.16 -9.74
C SER A 238 13.83 -1.57 -8.67
N TRP A 239 12.61 -1.01 -8.74
CA TRP A 239 11.53 -1.34 -7.81
C TRP A 239 11.15 -2.83 -7.92
N GLU A 240 11.07 -3.36 -9.14
CA GLU A 240 10.73 -4.77 -9.37
C GLU A 240 11.82 -5.70 -8.85
N GLU A 241 13.09 -5.42 -9.17
CA GLU A 241 14.22 -6.22 -8.69
C GLU A 241 14.27 -6.26 -7.16
N GLU A 242 14.14 -5.10 -6.51
CA GLU A 242 14.17 -5.00 -5.05
C GLU A 242 12.97 -5.67 -4.39
N THR A 243 11.77 -5.51 -4.97
CA THR A 243 10.55 -6.17 -4.48
C THR A 243 10.69 -7.68 -4.58
N LEU A 244 11.10 -8.21 -5.73
CA LEU A 244 11.31 -9.64 -5.93
C LEU A 244 12.36 -10.17 -4.95
N ALA A 245 13.49 -9.48 -4.80
CA ALA A 245 14.56 -9.89 -3.88
C ALA A 245 14.09 -9.99 -2.42
N ARG A 246 13.09 -9.20 -2.02
CA ARG A 246 12.50 -9.21 -0.67
C ARG A 246 11.42 -10.27 -0.49
N LEU A 247 10.63 -10.54 -1.52
CA LEU A 247 9.58 -11.56 -1.46
C LEU A 247 10.17 -12.98 -1.57
N SER A 248 11.18 -13.14 -2.42
CA SER A 248 11.86 -14.42 -2.65
C SER A 248 12.68 -14.88 -1.45
N SER A 249 12.62 -16.18 -1.13
CA SER A 249 13.55 -16.79 -0.18
C SER A 249 14.85 -17.14 -0.89
N LYS A 250 15.93 -16.37 -0.65
CA LYS A 250 17.29 -16.76 -1.10
C LYS A 250 17.80 -18.02 -0.39
N THR A 251 17.17 -18.41 0.72
CA THR A 251 17.55 -19.59 1.49
C THR A 251 16.79 -20.81 1.00
N ALA A 252 17.51 -21.91 0.77
CA ALA A 252 16.96 -23.21 0.41
C ALA A 252 16.24 -23.88 1.60
N GLU A 253 15.19 -23.25 2.12
CA GLU A 253 14.35 -23.85 3.15
C GLU A 253 13.55 -25.00 2.52
N SER A 254 13.57 -26.17 3.14
CA SER A 254 12.66 -27.26 2.75
C SER A 254 11.22 -26.81 2.99
N VAL A 255 10.32 -27.11 2.05
CA VAL A 255 8.88 -26.88 2.29
C VAL A 255 8.45 -27.87 3.38
N PRO A 256 7.91 -27.41 4.53
CA PRO A 256 7.44 -28.31 5.56
C PRO A 256 6.19 -29.09 5.09
N SER A 257 5.84 -30.17 5.79
CA SER A 257 4.57 -30.87 5.54
C SER A 257 3.39 -29.95 5.87
N PHE A 258 2.35 -29.99 5.04
CA PHE A 258 1.11 -29.23 5.30
C PHE A 258 0.38 -29.71 6.57
N ASP A 259 0.62 -30.94 7.02
CA ASP A 259 0.04 -31.47 8.26
C ASP A 259 0.77 -30.96 9.50
N ASP A 260 2.08 -30.69 9.41
CA ASP A 260 2.90 -30.24 10.54
C ASP A 260 2.90 -28.72 10.67
N ASP A 261 3.03 -28.01 9.55
CA ASP A 261 3.02 -26.54 9.49
C ASP A 261 2.28 -26.08 8.22
N PRO A 262 0.95 -25.95 8.29
CA PRO A 262 0.14 -25.59 7.12
C PRO A 262 0.48 -24.19 6.60
N VAL A 263 0.74 -23.24 7.50
CA VAL A 263 1.07 -21.84 7.15
C VAL A 263 2.45 -21.79 6.49
N GLY A 264 3.47 -22.41 7.10
CA GLY A 264 4.80 -22.50 6.53
C GLY A 264 4.84 -23.26 5.21
N HIS A 265 4.03 -24.31 5.06
CA HIS A 265 3.91 -25.04 3.80
C HIS A 265 3.43 -24.12 2.66
N LEU A 266 2.36 -23.35 2.89
CA LEU A 266 1.80 -22.44 1.89
C LEU A 266 2.77 -21.31 1.54
N VAL A 267 3.32 -20.63 2.54
CA VAL A 267 4.26 -19.50 2.32
C VAL A 267 5.51 -19.97 1.59
N THR A 268 6.15 -21.04 2.05
CA THR A 268 7.40 -21.52 1.47
C THR A 268 7.19 -22.12 0.08
N SER A 269 6.04 -22.75 -0.19
CA SER A 269 5.69 -23.21 -1.53
C SER A 269 5.55 -22.06 -2.52
N TRP A 270 4.82 -21.00 -2.16
CA TRP A 270 4.69 -19.81 -3.01
C TRP A 270 6.02 -19.08 -3.19
N LYS A 271 6.80 -18.87 -2.12
CA LYS A 271 8.12 -18.23 -2.26
C LYS A 271 9.06 -19.01 -3.17
N LYS A 272 8.92 -20.33 -3.26
CA LYS A 272 9.66 -21.18 -4.20
C LYS A 272 9.12 -21.17 -5.62
N SER A 273 7.85 -20.79 -5.83
CA SER A 273 7.29 -20.64 -7.17
C SER A 273 7.68 -19.31 -7.82
N LEU A 274 8.19 -18.34 -7.03
CA LEU A 274 8.73 -17.09 -7.57
C LEU A 274 9.95 -17.36 -8.46
N PRO A 275 10.11 -16.61 -9.55
CA PRO A 275 11.24 -16.76 -10.45
C PRO A 275 12.56 -16.44 -9.72
N SER A 276 13.62 -17.18 -10.08
CA SER A 276 14.97 -16.97 -9.53
C SER A 276 15.66 -15.73 -10.08
N ASP A 277 15.29 -15.34 -11.30
CA ASP A 277 15.79 -14.16 -12.01
C ASP A 277 14.66 -13.12 -12.14
N SER A 278 14.99 -11.88 -12.50
CA SER A 278 13.98 -10.84 -12.73
C SER A 278 13.05 -11.28 -13.88
N PRO A 279 11.74 -11.42 -13.65
CA PRO A 279 10.79 -11.73 -14.71
C PRO A 279 10.66 -10.57 -15.69
N ASP A 280 10.11 -10.84 -16.88
CA ASP A 280 9.79 -9.81 -17.87
C ASP A 280 8.68 -8.85 -17.37
N ASP A 281 7.79 -9.33 -16.49
CA ASP A 281 6.78 -8.51 -15.80
C ASP A 281 6.53 -9.07 -14.39
N LEU A 282 6.99 -8.36 -13.35
CA LEU A 282 6.77 -8.79 -11.97
C LEU A 282 5.30 -8.72 -11.56
N LEU A 283 4.49 -7.81 -12.12
CA LEU A 283 3.08 -7.68 -11.75
C LEU A 283 2.29 -8.92 -12.12
N ASP A 284 2.57 -9.51 -13.27
CA ASP A 284 1.94 -10.78 -13.69
C ASP A 284 2.24 -11.90 -12.68
N VAL A 285 3.46 -11.93 -12.12
CA VAL A 285 3.85 -12.89 -11.08
C VAL A 285 3.11 -12.62 -9.76
N LEU A 286 3.00 -11.35 -9.36
CA LEU A 286 2.28 -10.95 -8.16
C LEU A 286 0.78 -11.24 -8.28
N GLU A 287 0.16 -10.94 -9.42
CA GLU A 287 -1.26 -11.18 -9.68
C GLU A 287 -1.63 -12.66 -9.68
N ALA A 288 -0.69 -13.52 -10.09
CA ALA A 288 -0.86 -14.96 -10.04
C ALA A 288 -0.84 -15.51 -8.59
N GLN A 289 -0.36 -14.75 -7.60
CA GLN A 289 -0.15 -15.23 -6.24
C GLN A 289 -1.41 -15.83 -5.60
N SER A 290 -2.56 -15.16 -5.72
CA SER A 290 -3.82 -15.65 -5.13
C SER A 290 -4.19 -17.03 -5.67
N THR A 291 -4.05 -17.22 -6.98
CA THR A 291 -4.32 -18.49 -7.66
C THR A 291 -3.32 -19.58 -7.28
N GLU A 292 -2.06 -19.20 -7.10
CA GLU A 292 -0.99 -20.14 -6.73
C GLU A 292 -1.16 -20.64 -5.28
N LEU A 293 -1.45 -19.73 -4.34
CA LEU A 293 -1.71 -20.11 -2.94
C LEU A 293 -2.92 -21.05 -2.83
N VAL A 294 -4.01 -20.75 -3.55
CA VAL A 294 -5.19 -21.60 -3.59
C VAL A 294 -4.89 -22.95 -4.23
N ARG A 295 -4.08 -23.00 -5.28
CA ARG A 295 -3.66 -24.24 -5.93
C ARG A 295 -2.85 -25.11 -4.98
N VAL A 296 -1.83 -24.55 -4.31
CA VAL A 296 -1.02 -25.29 -3.32
C VAL A 296 -1.91 -25.80 -2.18
N TRP A 297 -2.78 -24.95 -1.65
CA TRP A 297 -3.70 -25.31 -0.56
C TRP A 297 -4.65 -26.45 -0.93
N THR A 298 -5.34 -26.34 -2.07
CA THR A 298 -6.27 -27.38 -2.54
C THR A 298 -5.56 -28.69 -2.89
N THR A 299 -4.35 -28.64 -3.47
CA THR A 299 -3.51 -29.82 -3.67
C THR A 299 -3.16 -30.49 -2.34
N ALA A 300 -2.78 -29.71 -1.33
CA ALA A 300 -2.44 -30.24 -0.01
C ALA A 300 -3.64 -30.88 0.71
N LEU A 301 -4.85 -30.39 0.44
CA LEU A 301 -6.11 -31.01 0.91
C LEU A 301 -6.49 -32.29 0.15
N GLY A 302 -5.86 -32.58 -0.99
CA GLY A 302 -6.19 -33.72 -1.83
C GLY A 302 -7.49 -33.57 -2.61
N THR A 303 -7.87 -32.35 -2.98
CA THR A 303 -9.03 -32.09 -3.86
C THR A 303 -8.80 -32.70 -5.26
N SER A 304 -9.88 -33.00 -5.98
CA SER A 304 -9.76 -33.37 -7.41
C SER A 304 -9.34 -32.17 -8.27
N ASP A 305 -8.80 -32.45 -9.46
CA ASP A 305 -8.40 -31.41 -10.43
C ASP A 305 -9.58 -30.50 -10.82
N GLU A 306 -10.80 -31.04 -10.90
CA GLU A 306 -12.02 -30.28 -11.21
C GLU A 306 -12.36 -29.27 -10.10
N VAL A 307 -12.36 -29.72 -8.85
CA VAL A 307 -12.62 -28.87 -7.68
C VAL A 307 -11.53 -27.81 -7.56
N GLN A 308 -10.26 -28.21 -7.70
CA GLN A 308 -9.14 -27.27 -7.70
C GLN A 308 -9.29 -26.21 -8.80
N ALA A 309 -9.58 -26.61 -10.04
CA ALA A 309 -9.73 -25.67 -11.15
C ALA A 309 -10.87 -24.68 -10.94
N SER A 310 -12.01 -25.14 -10.38
CA SER A 310 -13.13 -24.27 -10.04
C SER A 310 -12.74 -23.20 -9.01
N ILE A 311 -12.18 -23.63 -7.87
CA ILE A 311 -11.76 -22.75 -6.76
C ILE A 311 -10.67 -21.77 -7.21
N VAL A 312 -9.70 -22.23 -8.01
CA VAL A 312 -8.65 -21.36 -8.60
C VAL A 312 -9.23 -20.31 -9.54
N ASN A 313 -10.22 -20.68 -10.37
CA ASN A 313 -10.88 -19.72 -11.26
C ASN A 313 -11.68 -18.68 -10.47
N GLU A 314 -12.34 -19.09 -9.39
CA GLU A 314 -13.03 -18.15 -8.50
C GLU A 314 -12.05 -17.16 -7.87
N ALA A 315 -10.93 -17.65 -7.31
CA ALA A 315 -9.89 -16.81 -6.75
C ALA A 315 -9.38 -15.78 -7.77
N ARG A 316 -9.08 -16.22 -9.00
CA ARG A 316 -8.67 -15.33 -10.08
C ARG A 316 -9.69 -14.22 -10.34
N GLY A 317 -10.97 -14.58 -10.45
CA GLY A 317 -12.04 -13.61 -10.70
C GLY A 317 -12.20 -12.59 -9.57
N LYS A 318 -12.02 -13.02 -8.32
CA LYS A 318 -12.11 -12.16 -7.13
C LYS A 318 -10.92 -11.22 -6.99
N ALA A 319 -9.69 -11.70 -7.19
CA ALA A 319 -8.50 -10.85 -7.20
C ALA A 319 -8.59 -9.77 -8.28
N TRP A 320 -8.96 -10.16 -9.51
CA TRP A 320 -9.15 -9.22 -10.60
C TRP A 320 -10.24 -8.18 -10.31
N SER A 321 -11.34 -8.60 -9.69
CA SER A 321 -12.44 -7.68 -9.32
C SER A 321 -12.00 -6.66 -8.26
N ALA A 322 -11.29 -7.12 -7.23
CA ALA A 322 -10.75 -6.28 -6.16
C ALA A 322 -9.76 -5.26 -6.71
N GLN A 323 -8.80 -5.73 -7.52
CA GLN A 323 -7.82 -4.88 -8.18
C GLN A 323 -8.50 -3.76 -9.00
N ARG A 324 -9.49 -4.12 -9.81
CA ARG A 324 -10.25 -3.15 -10.62
C ARG A 324 -11.15 -2.23 -9.82
N SER A 325 -11.56 -2.62 -8.62
CA SER A 325 -12.26 -1.72 -7.72
C SER A 325 -11.28 -0.70 -7.18
N ALA A 326 -10.20 -1.15 -6.52
CA ALA A 326 -9.19 -0.28 -5.93
C ALA A 326 -8.57 0.70 -6.94
N LEU A 327 -8.25 0.26 -8.16
CA LEU A 327 -7.74 1.14 -9.22
C LEU A 327 -8.78 2.17 -9.71
N ARG A 328 -10.08 1.88 -9.60
CA ARG A 328 -11.14 2.83 -9.94
C ARG A 328 -11.26 3.88 -8.84
N ASP A 329 -11.27 3.43 -7.59
CA ASP A 329 -11.41 4.29 -6.42
C ASP A 329 -10.22 5.27 -6.32
N LEU A 330 -9.02 4.83 -6.71
CA LEU A 330 -7.83 5.69 -6.84
C LEU A 330 -7.90 6.75 -7.94
N ARG A 331 -8.84 6.66 -8.89
CA ARG A 331 -8.92 7.57 -10.06
C ARG A 331 -9.99 8.65 -9.92
N GLY A 332 -10.91 8.52 -8.95
CA GLY A 332 -12.07 9.41 -8.80
C GLY A 332 -13.21 9.10 -9.77
#